data_AF-A0A662TGF0-F1
#
_entry.id   AF-A0A662TGF0-F1
#
_cell.length_a   1.000
_cell.length_b   1.000
_cell.length_c   1.000
_cell.angle_alpha   90.00
_cell.angle_beta   90.00
_cell.angle_gamma   90.00
#
_symmetry.space_group_name_H-M   'P 1'
#
loop_
_entity.id
_entity.type
_entity.pdbx_description
1 polymer ?
#
loop_
_entity_poly.entity_id
_entity_poly.type
_entity_poly.pdbx_seq_one_letter_code
_entity_poly.pdbx_strand_id
1 'polypeptide(L)' 'KLSSISSKFNSYFERIEAAEAEIDSAALALENARTRYIRHKLSKGAFMRLKQEYDKRIQNAIKTIDSIVFEIRHMAF' A
#
# COMPACT_ATOMS: atom_id res chain seq x y z
N LYS A 1 1.09 26.36 -18.20
CA LYS A 1 2.28 25.47 -18.03
C LYS A 1 2.64 25.24 -16.56
N LEU A 2 2.73 26.29 -15.72
CA LEU A 2 2.94 26.12 -14.27
C LEU A 2 1.76 25.43 -13.54
N SER A 3 0.52 25.78 -13.90
CA SER A 3 -0.69 25.18 -13.31
C SER A 3 -0.82 23.66 -13.55
N SER A 4 -0.44 23.18 -14.74
CA SER A 4 -0.51 21.76 -15.12
C SER A 4 0.56 20.90 -14.47
N ILE A 5 1.71 21.49 -14.11
CA ILE A 5 2.76 20.80 -13.36
C ILE A 5 2.34 20.67 -11.90
N SER A 6 1.84 21.77 -11.30
CA SER A 6 1.29 21.77 -9.94
C SER A 6 0.15 20.76 -9.75
N SER A 7 -0.81 20.69 -10.68
CA SER A 7 -1.89 19.70 -10.62
C SER A 7 -1.40 18.25 -10.70
N LYS A 8 -0.32 18.00 -11.44
CA LYS A 8 0.25 16.66 -11.60
C LYS A 8 1.00 16.21 -10.34
N PHE A 9 1.76 17.12 -9.72
CA PHE A 9 2.40 16.87 -8.43
C PHE A 9 1.39 16.64 -7.31
N ASN A 10 0.31 17.44 -7.25
CA ASN A 10 -0.76 17.22 -6.27
C ASN A 10 -1.39 15.83 -6.45
N SER A 11 -1.69 15.42 -7.69
CA SER A 11 -2.22 14.09 -7.96
C SER A 11 -1.25 12.96 -7.56
N TYR A 12 0.06 13.15 -7.73
CA TYR A 12 1.05 12.19 -7.23
C TYR A 12 1.06 12.11 -5.72
N PHE A 13 0.97 13.25 -5.04
CA PHE A 13 0.95 13.31 -3.58
C PHE A 13 -0.26 12.58 -3.01
N GLU A 14 -1.47 12.89 -3.51
CA GLU A 14 -2.71 12.20 -3.10
C GLU A 14 -2.64 10.69 -3.31
N ARG A 15 -2.03 10.24 -4.41
CA ARG A 15 -1.86 8.81 -4.70
C ARG A 15 -0.83 8.14 -3.79
N ILE A 16 0.24 8.84 -3.40
CA ILE A 16 1.21 8.36 -2.43
C ILE A 16 0.55 8.23 -1.06
N GLU A 17 -0.15 9.27 -0.59
CA GLU A 17 -0.86 9.26 0.69
C GLU A 17 -1.87 8.10 0.76
N ALA A 18 -2.63 7.88 -0.31
CA ALA A 18 -3.57 6.76 -0.39
C ALA A 18 -2.87 5.39 -0.34
N ALA A 19 -1.71 5.26 -1.00
CA ALA A 19 -0.93 4.02 -0.99
C ALA A 19 -0.29 3.77 0.39
N GLU A 20 0.22 4.80 1.06
CA GLU A 20 0.74 4.71 2.42
C GLU A 20 -0.36 4.29 3.41
N ALA A 21 -1.53 4.91 3.33
CA ALA A 21 -2.68 4.53 4.15
C ALA A 21 -3.11 3.07 3.93
N GLU A 22 -3.01 2.58 2.70
CA GLU A 22 -3.31 1.17 2.37
C GLU A 22 -2.26 0.21 2.95
N ILE A 23 -0.97 0.59 2.95
CA ILE A 23 0.10 -0.18 3.61
C ILE A 23 -0.19 -0.30 5.11
N ASP A 24 -0.45 0.82 5.77
CA ASP A 24 -0.71 0.86 7.22
C ASP A 24 -1.95 0.04 7.59
N SER A 25 -3.03 0.20 6.82
CA SER A 25 -4.27 -0.55 7.02
C SER A 25 -4.07 -2.07 6.84
N ALA A 26 -3.38 -2.48 5.78
CA ALA A 26 -3.10 -3.89 5.52
C ALA A 26 -2.16 -4.51 6.55
N ALA A 27 -1.14 -3.76 7.00
CA ALA A 27 -0.22 -4.19 8.05
C ALA A 27 -0.94 -4.39 9.40
N LEU A 28 -1.80 -3.45 9.79
CA LEU A 28 -2.62 -3.57 10.98
C LEU A 28 -3.59 -4.75 10.90
N ALA A 29 -4.22 -4.96 9.74
CA ALA A 29 -5.12 -6.09 9.53
C ALA A 29 -4.39 -7.44 9.62
N LEU A 30 -3.16 -7.51 9.10
CA LEU A 30 -2.31 -8.70 9.20
C LEU A 30 -1.93 -9.01 10.66
N GLU A 31 -1.56 -7.99 11.43
CA GLU A 31 -1.21 -8.17 12.85
C GLU A 31 -2.43 -8.62 13.68
N ASN A 32 -3.61 -8.08 13.38
CA ASN A 32 -4.87 -8.55 13.97
C ASN A 32 -5.17 -10.01 13.60
N ALA A 33 -4.96 -10.41 12.35
CA ALA A 33 -5.13 -11.80 11.91
C ALA A 33 -4.13 -12.73 12.61
N ARG A 34 -2.87 -12.29 12.76
CA ARG A 34 -1.82 -13.01 13.50
C ARG A 34 -2.20 -13.21 14.96
N THR A 35 -2.67 -12.15 15.63
CA THR A 35 -3.14 -12.22 17.02
C THR A 35 -4.28 -13.22 17.18
N ARG A 36 -5.25 -13.24 16.25
CA ARG A 36 -6.36 -14.21 16.26
C ARG A 36 -5.88 -15.64 16.02
N TYR A 37 -4.91 -15.84 15.14
CA TYR A 37 -4.30 -17.15 14.89
C TYR A 37 -3.56 -17.69 16.12
N ILE A 38 -2.73 -16.87 16.77
CA ILE A 38 -2.00 -17.25 18.00
C ILE A 38 -2.98 -17.62 19.12
N ARG A 39 -4.11 -16.93 19.22
CA ARG A 39 -5.17 -17.21 20.19
C ARG A 39 -6.08 -18.39 19.80
N HIS A 40 -5.72 -19.15 18.76
CA HIS A 40 -6.51 -20.26 18.21
C HIS A 40 -7.95 -19.87 17.79
N LYS A 41 -8.22 -18.57 17.56
CA LYS A 41 -9.51 -18.04 17.07
C LYS A 41 -9.61 -18.02 15.54
N LEU A 42 -8.57 -18.50 14.86
CA LEU A 42 -8.46 -18.56 13.40
C LEU A 42 -7.67 -19.82 13.04
N SER A 43 -8.16 -20.59 12.07
CA SER A 43 -7.43 -21.78 11.60
C SER A 43 -6.16 -21.37 10.84
N LYS A 44 -5.16 -22.26 10.80
CA LYS A 44 -3.93 -22.03 10.01
C LYS A 44 -4.24 -21.71 8.54
N GLY A 45 -5.18 -22.45 7.93
CA GLY A 45 -5.58 -22.22 6.55
C GLY A 45 -6.22 -20.85 6.33
N ALA A 46 -7.09 -20.40 7.24
CA ALA A 46 -7.70 -19.08 7.16
C ALA A 46 -6.67 -17.97 7.37
N PHE A 47 -5.76 -18.13 8.32
CA PHE A 47 -4.65 -17.20 8.54
C PHE A 47 -3.76 -17.06 7.29
N MET A 48 -3.36 -18.17 6.67
CA MET A 48 -2.49 -18.13 5.49
C MET A 48 -3.14 -17.42 4.30
N ARG A 49 -4.47 -17.56 4.10
CA ARG A 49 -5.18 -16.82 3.05
C ARG A 49 -5.20 -15.32 3.33
N LEU A 50 -5.55 -14.91 4.55
CA LEU A 50 -5.52 -13.50 4.95
C LEU A 50 -4.11 -12.91 4.83
N LYS A 51 -3.08 -13.67 5.22
CA LYS A 51 -1.69 -13.25 5.06
C LYS A 51 -1.36 -12.96 3.60
N GLN A 52 -1.67 -13.90 2.70
CA GLN A 52 -1.42 -13.72 1.26
C GLN A 52 -2.18 -12.52 0.69
N GLU A 53 -3.42 -12.29 1.13
CA GLU A 53 -4.22 -11.14 0.71
C GLU A 53 -3.61 -9.81 1.16
N TYR A 54 -3.28 -9.67 2.44
CA TYR A 54 -2.70 -8.44 2.98
C TYR A 54 -1.29 -8.18 2.44
N ASP A 55 -0.46 -9.22 2.30
CA ASP A 55 0.85 -9.09 1.64
C ASP A 55 0.69 -8.59 0.21
N LYS A 56 -0.28 -9.11 -0.56
CA LYS A 56 -0.55 -8.65 -1.93
C LYS A 56 -0.99 -7.18 -1.97
N ARG A 57 -1.83 -6.75 -1.02
CA ARG A 57 -2.27 -5.35 -0.90
C ARG A 57 -1.07 -4.42 -0.64
N ILE A 58 -0.21 -4.77 0.31
CA ILE A 58 1.03 -4.04 0.60
C ILE A 58 1.93 -3.96 -0.64
N GLN A 59 2.15 -5.07 -1.33
CA GLN A 59 2.98 -5.09 -2.54
C GLN A 59 2.42 -4.23 -3.66
N ASN A 60 1.10 -4.18 -3.82
CA ASN A 60 0.46 -3.32 -4.83
C ASN A 60 0.58 -1.83 -4.48
N ALA A 61 0.43 -1.48 -3.21
CA ALA A 61 0.62 -0.11 -2.73
C ALA A 61 2.09 0.35 -2.91
N ILE A 62 3.07 -0.49 -2.56
CA ILE A 62 4.49 -0.22 -2.81
C ILE A 62 4.76 0.01 -4.30
N LYS A 63 4.25 -0.85 -5.19
CA LYS A 63 4.38 -0.66 -6.64
C LYS A 63 3.80 0.66 -7.14
N THR A 64 2.74 1.15 -6.49
CA THR A 64 2.12 2.43 -6.85
C THR A 64 3.05 3.58 -6.49
N ILE A 65 3.64 3.55 -5.29
CA ILE A 65 4.64 4.52 -4.85
C ILE A 65 5.87 4.47 -5.77
N ASP A 66 6.41 3.29 -6.04
CA ASP A 66 7.58 3.10 -6.92
C ASP A 66 7.34 3.65 -8.32
N SER A 67 6.15 3.41 -8.90
CA SER A 67 5.77 3.95 -10.20
C SER A 67 5.73 5.47 -10.20
N ILE A 68 5.20 6.09 -9.13
CA ILE A 68 5.14 7.55 -9.01
C ILE A 68 6.55 8.14 -8.84
N VAL A 69 7.38 7.53 -7.99
CA VAL A 69 8.78 7.94 -7.80
C VAL A 69 9.55 7.85 -9.11
N PHE A 70 9.33 6.79 -9.89
CA PHE A 70 9.90 6.64 -11.23
C PHE A 70 9.45 7.77 -12.15
N GLU A 71 8.15 8.04 -12.26
CA GLU A 71 7.62 9.13 -13.10
C GLU A 71 8.19 10.50 -12.71
N ILE A 72 8.28 10.81 -11.42
CA ILE A 72 8.86 12.07 -10.92
C ILE A 72 10.34 12.19 -11.31
N ARG A 73 11.13 11.12 -11.13
CA ARG A 73 12.55 11.11 -11.53
C ARG A 73 12.74 11.35 -13.02
N HIS A 74 11.87 10.78 -13.84
CA HIS A 74 11.92 10.91 -15.30
C HIS A 74 11.30 12.21 -15.82
N MET A 75 10.63 13.01 -14.98
CA MET A 75 10.15 14.36 -15.31
C MET A 75 11.18 15.45 -15.05
N ALA A 76 12.16 15.18 -14.20
CA ALA A 76 13.16 16.16 -13.78
C ALA A 76 14.32 16.34 -14.79
N PHE A 77 14.25 15.67 -15.95
CA PHE A 77 15.18 15.74 -17.08
C PHE A 77 14.42 16.00 -18.38
#